data_AF-A0AAV3NMH1-F1
#
_entry.id   AF-A0AAV3NMH1-F1
#
_cell.length_a   1.000
_cell.length_b   1.000
_cell.length_c   1.000
_cell.angle_alpha   90.00
_cell.angle_beta   90.00
_cell.angle_gamma   90.00
#
_symmetry.space_group_name_H-M   'P 1'
#
loop_
_entity.id
_entity.type
_entity.pdbx_description
1 polymer ?
#
loop_
_entity_poly.entity_id
_entity_poly.type
_entity_poly.pdbx_seq_one_letter_code
_entity_poly.pdbx_strand_id
1 'polypeptide(L)'
;MAQFRPIALCNTIAKIISKTLALRLKQYLSSVISDTQSAFLPNRLITDNIFLPYEAHHGLKSRKTGKGWYMSIKLDMLKTYDCIEWEFLRAS
;
A
#
# COMPACT_ATOMS: atom_id res chain seq x y z
N MET A 1 0.88 -26.20 14.90
CA MET A 1 0.18 -25.12 15.63
C MET A 1 -0.42 -24.16 14.62
N ALA A 2 -1.72 -23.90 14.69
CA ALA A 2 -2.46 -23.20 13.65
C ALA A 2 -2.14 -21.70 13.62
N GLN A 3 -1.64 -21.21 12.48
CA GLN A 3 -1.39 -19.79 12.23
C GLN A 3 -2.71 -19.09 11.90
N PHE A 4 -3.54 -18.84 12.91
CA PHE A 4 -4.74 -18.02 12.73
C PHE A 4 -4.39 -16.54 12.84
N ARG A 5 -4.86 -15.74 11.88
CA ARG A 5 -4.81 -14.29 11.97
C ARG A 5 -6.07 -13.80 12.71
N PRO A 6 -5.95 -13.25 13.93
CA PRO A 6 -7.11 -12.72 14.64
C PRO A 6 -7.72 -11.54 13.87
N ILE A 7 -9.05 -11.48 13.80
CA ILE A 7 -9.78 -10.38 13.18
C ILE A 7 -10.44 -9.57 14.29
N ALA A 8 -10.18 -8.26 14.33
CA ALA A 8 -10.85 -7.37 15.26
C ALA A 8 -12.32 -7.17 14.84
N LEU A 9 -13.25 -7.56 15.71
CA LEU A 9 -14.68 -7.30 15.52
C LEU A 9 -15.07 -6.05 16.30
N CYS A 10 -15.28 -4.93 15.60
CA CYS A 10 -15.80 -3.71 16.20
C CYS A 10 -17.34 -3.61 16.09
N ASN A 11 -17.94 -2.79 16.98
CA ASN A 11 -19.37 -2.50 16.99
C ASN A 11 -19.84 -1.96 15.62
N THR A 12 -21.04 -2.31 15.18
CA THR A 12 -21.66 -1.84 13.93
C THR A 12 -21.72 -0.32 13.85
N ILE A 13 -21.99 0.37 14.96
CA ILE A 13 -21.99 1.84 15.02
C ILE A 13 -20.59 2.38 14.70
N ALA A 14 -19.55 1.80 15.31
CA ALA A 14 -18.17 2.19 15.04
C ALA A 14 -17.76 1.91 13.59
N LYS A 15 -18.23 0.82 12.99
CA LYS A 15 -18.05 0.52 11.55
C LYS A 15 -18.68 1.59 10.66
N ILE A 16 -19.89 2.04 10.98
CA ILE A 16 -20.59 3.09 10.23
C ILE A 16 -19.78 4.39 10.30
N ILE A 17 -19.38 4.81 11.50
CA ILE A 17 -18.59 6.03 11.70
C ILE A 17 -17.27 5.96 10.93
N SER A 18 -16.51 4.87 11.09
CA SER A 18 -15.24 4.65 10.39
C SER A 18 -15.41 4.65 8.87
N LYS A 19 -16.46 4.02 8.34
CA LYS A 19 -16.77 4.02 6.91
C LYS A 19 -17.10 5.43 6.39
N THR A 20 -17.87 6.21 7.14
CA THR A 20 -18.20 7.59 6.78
C THR A 20 -16.94 8.47 6.73
N LEU A 21 -16.03 8.34 7.70
CA LEU A 21 -14.75 9.05 7.70
C LEU A 21 -13.88 8.63 6.50
N ALA A 22 -13.77 7.33 6.22
CA ALA A 22 -13.01 6.83 5.07
C ALA A 22 -13.55 7.37 3.73
N LEU A 23 -14.88 7.47 3.57
CA LEU A 23 -15.50 8.04 2.37
C LEU A 23 -15.20 9.53 2.18
N ARG A 24 -15.07 10.30 3.27
CA ARG A 24 -14.67 11.71 3.20
C ARG A 24 -13.19 11.85 2.84
N LEU A 25 -12.31 11.06 3.47
CA LEU A 25 -10.87 11.07 3.18
C LEU A 25 -10.57 10.65 1.74
N LYS A 26 -11.36 9.72 1.19
CA LYS A 26 -11.25 9.25 -0.20
C LYS A 26 -11.24 10.38 -1.23
N GLN A 27 -11.92 11.51 -0.97
CA GLN A 27 -11.99 12.64 -1.89
C GLN A 27 -10.66 13.38 -2.05
N TYR A 28 -9.83 13.36 -1.01
CA TYR A 28 -8.51 14.02 -1.00
C TYR A 28 -7.37 13.07 -1.35
N LEU A 29 -7.66 11.76 -1.34
CA LEU A 29 -6.68 10.71 -1.46
C LEU A 29 -5.90 10.75 -2.78
N SER A 30 -6.54 11.20 -3.87
CA SER A 30 -5.90 11.39 -5.18
C SER A 30 -4.81 12.47 -5.20
N SER A 31 -4.86 13.44 -4.29
CA SER A 31 -3.85 14.50 -4.18
C SER A 31 -2.65 14.12 -3.31
N VAL A 32 -2.82 13.13 -2.42
CA VAL A 32 -1.80 12.71 -1.45
C VAL A 32 -1.05 11.46 -1.93
N ILE A 33 -1.72 10.59 -2.70
CA ILE A 33 -1.17 9.30 -3.11
C ILE A 33 -0.57 9.35 -4.52
N SER A 34 0.60 8.74 -4.67
CA SER A 34 1.27 8.55 -5.97
C SER A 34 0.44 7.69 -6.94
N ASP A 35 0.56 7.97 -8.24
CA ASP A 35 -0.06 7.15 -9.28
C ASP A 35 0.44 5.71 -9.33
N THR A 36 1.63 5.47 -8.79
CA THR A 36 2.22 4.13 -8.69
C THR A 36 1.63 3.26 -7.57
N GLN A 37 0.80 3.82 -6.69
CA GLN A 37 0.16 3.06 -5.61
C GLN A 37 -1.25 2.63 -6.05
N SER A 38 -1.44 1.37 -6.46
CA SER A 38 -2.76 0.89 -6.92
C SER A 38 -3.57 0.12 -5.87
N ALA A 39 -2.97 -0.23 -4.73
CA ALA A 39 -3.67 -0.99 -3.69
C ALA A 39 -4.63 -0.10 -2.87
N PHE A 40 -5.78 -0.67 -2.48
CA PHE A 40 -6.79 -0.02 -1.62
C PHE A 40 -7.43 1.26 -2.17
N LEU A 41 -7.30 1.51 -3.48
CA LEU A 41 -7.93 2.64 -4.17
C LEU A 41 -9.10 2.19 -5.04
N PRO A 42 -10.17 3.00 -5.14
CA PRO A 42 -11.22 2.76 -6.13
C PRO A 42 -10.64 2.85 -7.54
N ASN A 43 -11.19 2.09 -8.47
CA ASN A 43 -10.86 2.19 -9.91
C ASN A 43 -9.39 1.93 -10.25
N ARG A 44 -8.60 1.32 -9.35
CA ARG A 44 -7.25 0.84 -9.64
C ARG A 44 -7.23 -0.68 -9.46
N LEU A 45 -6.73 -1.40 -10.46
CA LEU A 45 -6.71 -2.86 -10.44
C LEU A 45 -5.37 -3.36 -9.89
N ILE A 46 -5.38 -4.54 -9.27
CA ILE A 46 -4.15 -5.16 -8.77
C ILE A 46 -3.16 -5.47 -9.90
N THR A 47 -3.66 -5.64 -11.13
CA THR A 47 -2.85 -5.84 -12.34
C THR A 47 -1.95 -4.64 -12.61
N ASP A 48 -2.41 -3.41 -12.34
CA ASP A 48 -1.65 -2.19 -12.56
C ASP A 48 -0.38 -2.15 -11.70
N ASN A 49 -0.48 -2.67 -10.47
CA ASN A 49 0.65 -2.83 -9.56
C ASN A 49 1.66 -3.89 -10.00
N ILE A 50 1.31 -4.82 -10.90
CA ILE A 50 2.21 -5.90 -11.35
C ILE A 50 3.05 -5.45 -12.55
N PHE A 51 2.50 -4.59 -13.41
CA PHE A 51 3.21 -4.07 -14.58
C PHE A 51 4.46 -3.27 -14.18
N LEU A 52 4.36 -2.38 -13.20
CA LEU A 52 5.48 -1.53 -12.80
C LEU A 52 6.70 -2.33 -12.27
N PRO A 53 6.57 -3.29 -11.34
CA PRO A 53 7.67 -4.18 -10.95
C PRO A 53 8.16 -5.08 -12.09
N TYR A 54 7.27 -5.53 -12.97
CA TYR A 54 7.62 -6.35 -14.12
C TYR A 54 8.53 -5.58 -15.08
N GLU A 55 8.17 -4.35 -15.42
CA GLU A 55 8.97 -3.45 -16.25
C GLU A 55 10.31 -3.11 -15.59
N ALA A 56 10.31 -2.81 -14.28
CA ALA A 56 11.54 -2.55 -13.54
C ALA A 56 12.49 -3.76 -13.57
N HIS A 57 11.97 -4.97 -13.38
CA HIS A 57 12.74 -6.22 -13.45
C HIS A 57 13.22 -6.53 -14.87
N HIS A 58 12.37 -6.31 -15.87
CA HIS A 58 12.72 -6.49 -17.27
C HIS A 58 13.82 -5.51 -17.70
N GLY A 59 13.70 -4.23 -17.32
CA GLY A 59 14.71 -3.20 -17.55
C GLY A 59 16.05 -3.55 -16.90
N LEU A 60 16.03 -4.09 -15.68
CA LEU A 60 17.21 -4.60 -14.99
C LEU A 60 17.87 -5.76 -15.74
N LYS A 61 17.07 -6.70 -16.28
CA LYS A 61 17.57 -7.84 -17.07
C LYS A 61 18.12 -7.44 -18.44
N SER A 62 17.50 -6.47 -19.11
CA SER A 62 17.87 -6.02 -20.45
C SER A 62 19.14 -5.15 -20.45
N ARG A 63 19.40 -4.42 -19.35
CA ARG A 63 20.54 -3.49 -19.23
C ARG A 63 21.84 -4.11 -18.71
N LYS A 64 21.98 -5.44 -18.77
CA LYS A 64 23.20 -6.17 -18.36
C LYS A 64 24.48 -5.78 -19.13
N THR A 65 24.36 -5.01 -20.22
CA THR A 65 25.45 -4.65 -21.14
C THR A 65 25.88 -3.19 -21.06
N GLY A 66 25.59 -2.48 -19.96
CA GLY A 66 25.97 -1.07 -19.74
C GLY A 66 26.82 -0.88 -18.48
N LYS A 67 27.69 0.14 -18.48
CA LYS A 67 28.50 0.54 -17.31
C LYS A 67 27.59 1.15 -16.22
N GLY A 68 27.02 0.32 -15.35
CA GLY A 68 26.25 0.76 -14.19
C GLY A 68 25.64 -0.40 -13.41
N TRP A 69 25.63 -0.29 -12.08
CA TRP A 69 24.97 -1.26 -11.20
C TRP A 69 23.53 -0.82 -10.95
N TYR A 70 22.57 -1.70 -11.22
CA TYR A 70 21.15 -1.46 -10.97
C TYR A 70 20.66 -2.50 -9.94
N MET A 71 19.89 -2.06 -8.94
CA MET A 71 19.37 -2.92 -7.87
C MET A 71 17.88 -2.65 -7.68
N SER A 72 17.09 -3.72 -7.56
CA SER A 72 15.70 -3.65 -7.13
C SER A 72 15.61 -4.01 -5.66
N ILE A 73 14.90 -3.20 -4.87
CA ILE A 73 14.69 -3.40 -3.44
C ILE A 73 13.20 -3.66 -3.23
N LYS A 74 12.88 -4.83 -2.65
CA LYS A 74 11.53 -5.15 -2.20
C LYS A 74 11.46 -4.92 -0.69
N LEU A 75 10.64 -3.96 -0.28
CA LEU A 75 10.34 -3.69 1.11
C LEU A 75 8.98 -4.33 1.45
N ASP A 76 8.93 -5.09 2.53
CA ASP A 76 7.69 -5.63 3.09
C ASP A 76 7.60 -5.24 4.56
N MET A 77 6.43 -4.77 4.98
CA MET A 77 6.22 -4.27 6.33
C MET A 77 5.47 -5.31 7.16
N LEU A 78 6.10 -5.76 8.24
CA LEU A 78 5.46 -6.67 9.18
C LEU A 78 4.35 -5.92 9.94
N LYS A 79 3.13 -6.50 10.00
CA LYS A 79 2.01 -6.01 10.82
C LYS A 79 1.82 -4.49 10.70
N THR A 80 1.68 -3.99 9.48
CA THR A 80 1.54 -2.56 9.16
C THR A 80 0.54 -1.79 10.03
N TYR A 81 -0.54 -2.41 10.46
CA TYR A 81 -1.56 -1.77 11.30
C TYR A 81 -1.20 -1.71 12.78
N ASP A 82 -0.27 -2.54 13.26
CA ASP A 82 0.12 -2.63 14.66
C ASP A 82 1.37 -1.79 14.96
N CYS A 83 2.15 -1.42 13.93
CA CYS A 83 3.44 -0.75 14.05
C CYS A 83 3.39 0.76 13.75
N ILE A 84 2.21 1.34 13.54
CA ILE A 84 2.08 2.78 13.28
C ILE A 84 2.15 3.55 14.60
N GLU A 85 3.04 4.53 14.66
CA GLU A 85 3.16 5.42 15.80
C GLU A 85 2.02 6.45 15.84
N TRP A 86 1.35 6.55 16.99
CA TRP A 86 0.21 7.46 17.15
C TRP A 86 0.59 8.93 17.13
N GLU A 87 1.79 9.28 17.58
CA GLU A 87 2.27 10.67 17.57
C GLU A 87 2.46 11.16 16.13
N PHE A 88 3.00 10.30 15.25
CA PHE A 88 3.11 10.58 13.82
C PHE A 88 1.74 10.88 13.19
N LEU A 89 0.72 10.06 13.49
CA LEU A 89 -0.63 10.27 12.98
C LEU A 89 -1.29 11.55 13.50
N ARG A 90 -0.98 11.99 14.73
CA ARG A 90 -1.57 13.22 15.30
C ARG A 90 -0.88 14.49 14.82
N ALA A 91 0.38 14.40 14.42
CA ALA A 91 1.16 15.53 13.91
C ALA A 91 0.85 15.87 12.44
N SER A 92 0.10 15.01 11.74
CA SER A 92 -0.26 15.13 10.32
C SER A 92 -1.51 15.98 10.08
#